data_AF-A0A2R7JD36-F1
#
_entry.id   AF-A0A2R7JD36-F1
#
_cell.length_a   1.000
_cell.length_b   1.000
_cell.length_c   1.000
_cell.angle_alpha   90.00
_cell.angle_beta   90.00
_cell.angle_gamma   90.00
#
_symmetry.space_group_name_H-M   'P 1'
#
loop_
_entity.id
_entity.type
_entity.pdbx_description
1 polymer ?
#
loop_
_entity_poly.entity_id
_entity_poly.type
_entity_poly.pdbx_seq_one_letter_code
_entity_poly.pdbx_strand_id
1 'polypeptide(L)'
;PGSVAMTDAIREQLDRIYREPKRVIAAFLFNLAAWLASAAGAWIALRFMGVGTPLWAVLMIEALIFTLRSVAFAIPGAIGVQEAAYVLIGPLVGMPPATALALSLLKRARDVIIAVPALLAWQVGEARRVVA
;
A
#
# COMPACT_ATOMS: atom_id res chain seq x y z
N PRO A 1 -7.14 4.55 -35.34
CA PRO A 1 -8.45 3.89 -35.19
C PRO A 1 -8.58 3.03 -33.92
N GLY A 2 -7.68 2.07 -33.67
CA GLY A 2 -7.75 1.18 -32.51
C GLY A 2 -7.54 1.87 -31.15
N SER A 3 -6.70 2.91 -31.07
CA SER A 3 -6.49 3.69 -29.84
C SER A 3 -7.70 4.50 -29.41
N VAL A 4 -8.45 5.07 -30.36
CA VAL A 4 -9.67 5.85 -30.10
C VAL A 4 -10.78 4.92 -29.57
N ALA A 5 -10.99 3.78 -30.24
CA ALA A 5 -11.97 2.78 -29.80
C ALA A 5 -11.67 2.22 -28.39
N MET A 6 -10.41 1.98 -28.05
CA MET A 6 -10.00 1.57 -26.70
C MET A 6 -10.29 2.66 -25.65
N THR A 7 -10.02 3.91 -25.99
CA THR A 7 -10.25 5.06 -25.08
C THR A 7 -11.75 5.24 -24.80
N ASP A 8 -12.59 5.06 -25.83
CA ASP A 8 -14.05 5.14 -25.71
C ASP A 8 -14.60 4.00 -24.85
N ALA A 9 -14.10 2.77 -25.03
CA ALA A 9 -14.49 1.63 -24.20
C ALA A 9 -14.12 1.83 -22.72
N ILE A 10 -12.91 2.36 -22.42
CA ILE A 10 -12.51 2.69 -21.04
C ILE A 10 -13.45 3.75 -20.45
N ARG A 11 -13.78 4.79 -21.22
CA ARG A 11 -14.68 5.86 -20.78
C ARG A 11 -16.07 5.32 -20.45
N GLU A 12 -16.64 4.46 -21.30
CA GLU A 12 -17.94 3.85 -21.07
C GLU A 12 -17.96 3.02 -19.77
N GLN A 13 -16.91 2.24 -19.51
CA GLN A 13 -16.81 1.49 -18.26
C GLN A 13 -16.65 2.41 -17.04
N LEU A 14 -15.86 3.48 -17.16
CA LEU A 14 -15.73 4.49 -16.10
C LEU A 14 -17.09 5.12 -15.79
N ASP A 15 -17.82 5.55 -16.83
CA ASP A 15 -19.15 6.16 -16.68
C ASP A 15 -20.13 5.20 -16.02
N ARG A 16 -20.06 3.90 -16.35
CA ARG A 16 -20.85 2.87 -15.70
C ARG A 16 -20.54 2.74 -14.21
N ILE A 17 -19.27 2.77 -13.82
CA ILE A 17 -18.84 2.74 -12.42
C ILE A 17 -19.33 4.00 -11.69
N TYR A 18 -19.15 5.19 -12.28
CA TYR A 18 -19.53 6.46 -11.68
C TYR A 18 -21.05 6.69 -11.60
N ARG A 19 -21.85 5.97 -12.40
CA ARG A 19 -23.33 5.95 -12.28
C ARG A 19 -23.82 5.27 -11.00
N GLU A 20 -22.97 4.56 -10.27
CA GLU A 20 -23.32 3.90 -9.01
C GLU A 20 -22.60 4.55 -7.81
N PRO A 21 -22.95 5.81 -7.43
CA PRO A 21 -22.18 6.60 -6.46
C PRO A 21 -22.06 5.93 -5.10
N LYS A 22 -23.08 5.17 -4.67
CA LYS A 22 -23.03 4.40 -3.42
C LYS A 22 -21.92 3.34 -3.43
N ARG A 23 -21.72 2.64 -4.55
CA ARG A 23 -20.66 1.63 -4.67
C ARG A 23 -19.28 2.26 -4.72
N VAL A 24 -19.15 3.39 -5.43
CA VAL A 24 -17.90 4.17 -5.47
C VAL A 24 -17.51 4.66 -4.08
N ILE A 25 -18.45 5.25 -3.33
CA ILE A 25 -18.22 5.70 -1.96
C ILE A 25 -17.86 4.52 -1.06
N ALA A 26 -18.58 3.40 -1.14
CA ALA A 26 -18.27 2.22 -0.34
C ALA A 26 -16.85 1.70 -0.63
N ALA A 27 -16.48 1.56 -1.92
CA ALA A 27 -15.14 1.14 -2.32
C ALA A 27 -14.06 2.10 -1.80
N PHE A 28 -14.29 3.41 -1.89
CA PHE A 28 -13.41 4.43 -1.34
C PHE A 28 -13.25 4.27 0.18
N LEU A 29 -14.35 4.13 0.92
CA LEU A 29 -14.33 3.98 2.38
C LEU A 29 -13.65 2.68 2.81
N PHE A 30 -13.87 1.57 2.11
CA PHE A 30 -13.17 0.31 2.36
C PHE A 30 -11.67 0.45 2.14
N ASN A 31 -11.26 1.10 1.05
CA ASN A 31 -9.85 1.35 0.76
C ASN A 31 -9.22 2.27 1.80
N LEU A 32 -9.92 3.35 2.19
CA LEU A 32 -9.48 4.27 3.24
C LEU A 32 -9.34 3.56 4.59
N ALA A 33 -10.31 2.72 4.97
CA ALA A 33 -10.25 1.94 6.20
C ALA A 33 -9.07 0.96 6.20
N ALA A 34 -8.79 0.29 5.07
CA ALA A 34 -7.63 -0.57 4.93
C ALA A 34 -6.31 0.21 5.08
N TRP A 35 -6.24 1.43 4.55
CA TRP A 35 -5.09 2.32 4.73
C TRP A 35 -4.90 2.72 6.20
N LEU A 36 -5.97 3.16 6.86
CA LEU A 36 -5.94 3.50 8.29
C LEU A 36 -5.54 2.30 9.15
N ALA A 37 -6.05 1.10 8.84
CA ALA A 37 -5.66 -0.13 9.52
C ALA A 37 -4.17 -0.46 9.31
N SER A 38 -3.63 -0.24 8.11
CA SER A 38 -2.21 -0.42 7.83
C SER A 38 -1.32 0.54 8.64
N ALA A 39 -1.74 1.80 8.79
CA ALA A 39 -1.07 2.78 9.63
C ALA A 39 -1.19 2.46 11.13
N ALA A 40 -2.36 2.00 11.58
CA ALA A 40 -2.55 1.52 12.95
C ALA A 40 -1.65 0.30 13.24
N GLY A 41 -1.47 -0.61 12.28
CA GLY A 41 -0.52 -1.71 12.40
C GLY A 41 0.94 -1.24 12.55
N ALA A 42 1.33 -0.19 11.81
CA ALA A 42 2.65 0.43 11.98
C ALA A 42 2.80 1.10 13.36
N TRP A 43 1.75 1.74 13.85
CA TRP A 43 1.72 2.33 15.19
C TRP A 43 1.85 1.26 16.28
N ILE A 44 1.13 0.14 16.18
CA ILE A 44 1.27 -1.01 17.10
C ILE A 44 2.69 -1.58 17.05
N ALA A 45 3.28 -1.71 15.86
CA ALA A 45 4.65 -2.17 15.72
C ALA A 45 5.66 -1.26 16.44
N LEU A 46 5.51 0.06 16.30
CA LEU A 46 6.34 1.03 17.03
C LEU A 46 6.16 0.89 18.54
N ARG A 47 4.95 0.63 19.04
CA ARG A 47 4.71 0.34 20.46
C ARG A 47 5.46 -0.90 20.92
N PHE A 48 5.47 -1.98 20.12
CA PHE A 48 6.26 -3.17 20.43
C PHE A 48 7.78 -2.95 20.35
N MET A 49 8.22 -1.99 19.55
CA MET A 49 9.63 -1.54 19.54
C MET A 49 9.99 -0.64 20.73
N GLY A 50 9.06 -0.38 21.64
CA GLY A 50 9.28 0.53 22.79
C GLY A 50 9.24 2.02 22.43
N VAL A 51 8.72 2.37 21.25
CA VAL A 51 8.70 3.74 20.73
C VAL A 51 7.33 4.37 20.92
N GLY A 52 7.28 5.45 21.72
CA GLY A 52 6.07 6.15 22.13
C GLY A 52 5.58 7.20 21.13
N THR A 53 5.39 6.86 19.85
CA THR A 53 4.88 7.81 18.85
C THR A 53 3.34 7.87 18.89
N PRO A 54 2.71 9.06 18.87
CA PRO A 54 1.25 9.16 18.80
C PRO A 54 0.71 8.73 17.42
N LEU A 55 -0.51 8.20 17.39
CA LEU A 55 -1.10 7.63 16.16
C LEU A 55 -1.18 8.64 15.00
N TRP A 56 -1.53 9.90 15.28
CA TRP A 56 -1.61 10.96 14.26
C TRP A 56 -0.26 11.20 13.57
N ALA A 57 0.86 11.06 14.30
CA ALA A 57 2.20 11.25 13.75
C ALA A 57 2.57 10.10 12.80
N VAL A 58 2.17 8.87 13.15
CA VAL A 58 2.34 7.71 12.26
C VAL A 58 1.48 7.88 11.00
N LEU A 59 0.23 8.32 11.14
CA LEU A 59 -0.65 8.61 10.00
C LEU A 59 -0.06 9.68 9.06
N MET A 60 0.51 10.75 9.62
CA MET A 60 1.18 11.80 8.85
C MET A 60 2.34 11.23 8.02
N ILE A 61 3.21 10.43 8.64
CA ILE A 61 4.34 9.79 7.94
C ILE A 61 3.83 8.87 6.83
N GLU A 62 2.87 7.99 7.13
CA GLU A 62 2.34 7.04 6.16
C GLU A 62 1.73 7.74 4.93
N ALA A 63 1.03 8.85 5.13
CA ALA A 63 0.47 9.63 4.03
C ALA A 63 1.56 10.24 3.11
N LEU A 64 2.64 10.77 3.71
CA LEU A 64 3.77 11.32 2.96
C LEU A 64 4.52 10.22 2.19
N ILE A 65 4.74 9.07 2.82
CA ILE A 65 5.38 7.92 2.18
C ILE A 65 4.54 7.40 1.02
N PHE A 66 3.21 7.32 1.17
CA PHE A 66 2.32 6.93 0.08
C PHE A 66 2.43 7.88 -1.11
N THR A 67 2.47 9.19 -0.84
CA THR A 67 2.65 10.21 -1.88
C THR A 67 3.96 9.99 -2.64
N LEU A 68 5.05 9.71 -1.91
CA LEU A 68 6.34 9.42 -2.54
C LEU A 68 6.31 8.12 -3.36
N ARG A 69 5.65 7.07 -2.86
CA ARG A 69 5.49 5.80 -3.58
C ARG A 69 4.73 5.98 -4.89
N SER A 70 3.73 6.88 -4.94
CA SER A 70 2.98 7.18 -6.16
C SER A 70 3.87 7.79 -7.26
N VAL A 71 4.87 8.60 -6.88
CA VAL A 71 5.85 9.16 -7.83
C VAL A 71 6.89 8.11 -8.24
N ALA A 72 7.20 7.16 -7.35
CA ALA A 72 8.12 6.06 -7.61
C ALA A 72 7.52 4.87 -8.39
N PHE A 73 6.41 5.07 -9.13
CA PHE A 73 5.71 4.00 -9.84
C PHE A 73 6.61 3.22 -10.83
N ALA A 74 7.66 3.87 -11.34
CA ALA A 74 8.63 3.26 -12.26
C ALA A 74 9.59 2.29 -11.56
N ILE A 75 9.63 2.27 -10.22
CA ILE A 75 10.54 1.44 -9.43
C ILE A 75 9.78 0.20 -8.94
N PRO A 76 10.07 -1.00 -9.48
CA PRO A 76 9.39 -2.22 -9.09
C PRO A 76 9.52 -2.48 -7.58
N GLY A 77 8.38 -2.68 -6.91
CA GLY A 77 8.34 -2.90 -5.46
C GLY A 77 8.82 -1.72 -4.60
N ALA A 78 9.10 -0.54 -5.18
CA ALA A 78 9.63 0.64 -4.47
C ALA A 78 10.82 0.29 -3.54
N ILE A 79 11.73 -0.58 -4.00
CA ILE A 79 12.94 -0.97 -3.27
C ILE A 79 13.87 0.24 -3.14
N GLY A 80 14.32 0.53 -1.93
CA GLY A 80 15.17 1.67 -1.60
C GLY A 80 14.37 2.96 -1.39
N VAL A 81 13.30 3.17 -2.17
CA VAL A 81 12.43 4.36 -2.02
C VAL A 81 11.71 4.36 -0.69
N GLN A 82 11.10 3.23 -0.32
CA GLN A 82 10.34 3.15 0.93
C GLN A 82 11.25 3.38 2.13
N GLU A 83 12.39 2.72 2.16
CA GLU A 83 13.38 2.78 3.24
C GLU A 83 13.94 4.20 3.36
N ALA A 84 14.29 4.83 2.23
CA ALA A 84 14.72 6.22 2.19
C ALA A 84 13.61 7.17 2.66
N ALA A 85 12.35 6.93 2.28
CA ALA A 85 11.22 7.73 2.71
C ALA A 85 11.07 7.74 4.23
N TYR A 86 11.12 6.56 4.86
CA TYR A 86 11.05 6.46 6.32
C TYR A 86 12.22 7.17 6.99
N VAL A 87 13.45 7.02 6.49
CA VAL A 87 14.63 7.71 7.05
C VAL A 87 14.55 9.23 6.91
N LEU A 88 14.06 9.73 5.77
CA LEU A 88 13.97 11.16 5.49
C LEU A 88 12.81 11.83 6.25
N ILE A 89 11.67 11.15 6.36
CA ILE A 89 10.43 11.71 6.92
C ILE A 89 10.32 11.43 8.43
N GLY A 90 10.82 10.29 8.90
CA GLY A 90 10.79 9.89 10.32
C GLY A 90 11.25 10.97 11.31
N PRO A 91 12.35 11.68 11.06
CA PRO A 91 12.82 12.76 11.92
C PRO A 91 11.79 13.88 12.17
N LEU A 92 10.84 14.12 11.24
CA LEU A 92 9.80 15.15 11.39
C LEU A 92 8.86 14.89 12.58
N VAL A 93 8.78 13.65 13.07
CA VAL A 93 8.00 13.30 14.28
C VAL A 93 8.89 12.85 15.44
N GLY A 94 10.19 13.12 15.36
CA GLY A 94 11.17 12.70 16.37
C GLY A 94 11.52 11.21 16.32
N MET A 95 11.25 10.52 15.20
CA MET A 95 11.62 9.12 15.04
C MET A 95 13.09 9.00 14.65
N PRO A 96 13.92 8.25 15.41
CA PRO A 96 15.31 8.00 15.03
C PRO A 96 15.39 7.26 13.68
N PRO A 97 16.38 7.54 12.82
CA PRO A 97 16.55 6.86 11.53
C PRO A 97 16.61 5.33 11.64
N ALA A 98 17.25 4.80 12.69
CA ALA A 98 17.34 3.36 12.93
C ALA A 98 15.95 2.73 13.19
N THR A 99 15.10 3.39 13.98
CA THR A 99 13.71 2.99 14.22
C THR A 99 12.90 3.05 12.93
N ALA A 100 13.05 4.13 12.16
CA ALA A 100 12.33 4.32 10.90
C ALA A 100 12.68 3.23 9.88
N LEU A 101 13.97 2.87 9.76
CA LEU A 101 14.43 1.74 8.97
C LEU A 101 13.86 0.42 9.48
N ALA A 102 13.92 0.15 10.79
CA ALA A 102 13.36 -1.07 11.38
C ALA A 102 11.86 -1.22 11.07
N LEU A 103 11.09 -0.13 11.17
CA LEU A 103 9.67 -0.11 10.82
C LEU A 103 9.45 -0.39 9.33
N SER A 104 10.25 0.22 8.45
CA SER A 104 10.17 0.01 7.00
C SER A 104 10.41 -1.46 6.62
N LEU A 105 11.42 -2.09 7.22
CA LEU A 105 11.78 -3.49 7.00
C LEU A 105 10.72 -4.44 7.57
N LEU A 106 10.19 -4.14 8.75
CA LEU A 106 9.11 -4.92 9.34
C LEU A 106 7.87 -4.94 8.44
N LYS A 107 7.49 -3.79 7.87
CA LYS A 107 6.38 -3.70 6.92
C LYS A 107 6.66 -4.51 5.65
N ARG A 108 7.91 -4.48 5.17
CA ARG A 108 8.35 -5.30 4.05
C ARG A 108 8.20 -6.80 4.33
N ALA A 109 8.65 -7.22 5.50
CA ALA A 109 8.54 -8.62 5.93
C ALA A 109 7.07 -9.05 6.00
N ARG A 110 6.20 -8.22 6.57
CA ARG A 110 4.74 -8.46 6.58
C ARG A 110 4.19 -8.65 5.16
N ASP A 111 4.54 -7.75 4.25
CA ASP A 111 4.03 -7.80 2.87
C ASP A 111 4.49 -9.08 2.15
N VAL A 112 5.74 -9.51 2.36
CA VAL A 112 6.27 -10.78 1.82
C VAL A 112 5.58 -11.99 2.43
N ILE A 113 5.40 -12.02 3.75
CA ILE A 113 4.74 -13.12 4.48
C ILE A 113 3.29 -13.33 3.99
N ILE A 114 2.62 -12.26 3.55
CA ILE A 114 1.26 -12.35 3.01
C ILE A 114 1.27 -12.69 1.51
N ALA A 115 2.13 -12.02 0.74
CA ALA A 115 2.13 -12.14 -0.72
C ALA A 115 2.61 -13.52 -1.19
N VAL A 116 3.65 -14.09 -0.56
CA VAL A 116 4.21 -15.38 -0.99
C VAL A 116 3.18 -16.52 -0.89
N PRO A 117 2.50 -16.75 0.25
CA PRO A 117 1.45 -17.77 0.34
C PRO A 117 0.29 -17.53 -0.63
N ALA A 118 -0.13 -16.28 -0.82
CA ALA A 118 -1.19 -15.94 -1.76
C ALA A 118 -0.80 -16.31 -3.20
N LEU A 119 0.43 -15.99 -3.61
CA LEU A 119 0.97 -16.35 -4.92
C LEU A 119 1.10 -17.86 -5.07
N LEU A 120 1.59 -18.58 -4.05
CA LEU A 120 1.69 -20.04 -4.09
C LEU A 120 0.31 -20.70 -4.23
N ALA A 121 -0.68 -20.25 -3.45
CA ALA A 121 -2.04 -20.77 -3.53
C ALA A 121 -2.64 -20.54 -4.93
N TRP A 122 -2.39 -19.37 -5.52
CA TRP A 122 -2.82 -19.06 -6.88
C TRP A 122 -2.12 -19.96 -7.91
N GLN A 123 -0.79 -20.10 -7.84
CA GLN A 123 0.00 -20.95 -8.75
C GLN A 123 -0.45 -22.41 -8.70
N VAL A 124 -0.75 -22.94 -7.51
CA VAL A 124 -1.30 -24.31 -7.36
C VAL A 124 -2.68 -24.41 -8.01
N GLY A 125 -3.54 -23.40 -7.85
CA GLY A 125 -4.85 -23.36 -8.49
C GLY A 125 -4.77 -23.35 -10.01
N GLU A 126 -3.85 -22.56 -10.56
CA GLU A 126 -3.66 -22.45 -12.02
C GLU A 126 -3.04 -23.72 -12.61
N ALA A 127 -2.02 -24.30 -11.95
CA ALA A 127 -1.41 -25.56 -12.36
C ALA A 127 -2.45 -26.69 -12.45
N ARG A 128 -3.40 -26.73 -11.51
CA ARG A 128 -4.52 -27.71 -11.55
C ARG A 128 -5.47 -27.50 -12.72
N ARG A 129 -5.70 -26.25 -13.16
CA ARG A 129 -6.57 -25.95 -14.31
C ARG A 129 -5.91 -26.27 -15.64
N VAL A 130 -4.59 -26.16 -15.73
CA VAL A 130 -3.84 -26.46 -16.96
C VAL A 130 -3.65 -27.98 -17.14
N VAL A 131 -3.55 -28.73 -16.04
CA VAL A 131 -3.35 -30.19 -16.07
C VAL A 131 -4.66 -30.99 -16.17
N ALA A 132 -5.80 -30.40 -15.79
CA ALA A 132 -7.14 -30.99 -15.93
C ALA A 132 -7.71 -30.79 -17.33
#